data_AF-A0A535IWJ5-F1
#
_entry.id   AF-A0A535IWJ5-F1
#
_cell.length_a   1.000
_cell.length_b   1.000
_cell.length_c   1.000
_cell.angle_alpha   90.00
_cell.angle_beta   90.00
_cell.angle_gamma   90.00
#
_symmetry.space_group_name_H-M   'P 1'
#
loop_
_entity.id
_entity.type
_entity.pdbx_description
1 polymer ?
#
loop_
_entity_poly.entity_id
_entity_poly.type
_entity_poly.pdbx_seq_one_letter_code
_entity_poly.pdbx_strand_id
1 'polypeptide(L)'
;MTPRVGVDVAAIPRIAEAQKRFGNRFLQKFLTAQEIDYCGGSAERWAGRWAAKEAIGKAMPTGVPRPHMRDVEILPSEDGRPHVRVAPATTLTGRDIDVSIAHDGHFAVAVAVIPDLDSPPPPGEGQGGGLPDGFRLPARPRDGHKGTFGTVVVLAGSQGYTGAAYLTSMGAARSGAGIVRLMVAQSIYPILAEKCTEVVVGPIPEISPGVVGHAALSAVLRGFTGAAAGIVGPGIGRDTSTRRLIEDLLRKVTVPLVLDADALNLLSEHRSILPKLSPDIVLTPHPAEFGRLANLETSAVQKDRRGIASRFAKSWNKVVVLKGAGTVIAAPDGRITLNPIATPALASGGTGDVLAGLIGGLMAQKLPAFEAAVTGVHLHSLAGIDLEASMGQAGVLASDLLPQIPRVMERLR
;
A
#
# COMPACT_ATOMS: atom_id res chain seq x y z
N MET A 1 3.54 -17.16 16.67
CA MET A 1 2.18 -17.05 17.23
C MET A 1 1.53 -18.41 17.11
N THR A 2 0.87 -18.90 18.16
CA THR A 2 0.32 -20.27 18.20
C THR A 2 -1.19 -20.22 17.96
N PRO A 3 -1.71 -20.83 16.88
CA PRO A 3 -3.14 -20.83 16.63
C PRO A 3 -3.89 -21.58 17.74
N ARG A 4 -5.14 -21.18 17.99
CA ARG A 4 -6.03 -21.82 18.97
C ARG A 4 -6.97 -22.78 18.27
N VAL A 5 -7.14 -23.96 18.83
CA VAL A 5 -7.95 -25.03 18.24
C VAL A 5 -9.13 -25.33 19.15
N GLY A 6 -10.31 -25.46 18.55
CA GLY A 6 -11.52 -25.91 19.21
C GLY A 6 -12.14 -27.09 18.47
N VAL A 7 -12.78 -27.98 19.21
CA VAL A 7 -13.49 -29.14 18.66
C VAL A 7 -14.83 -29.30 19.35
N ASP A 8 -15.86 -29.61 18.56
CA ASP A 8 -17.18 -29.95 19.07
C ASP A 8 -17.82 -31.08 18.28
N VAL A 9 -18.75 -31.77 18.94
CA VAL A 9 -19.50 -32.89 18.38
C VAL A 9 -20.98 -32.69 18.70
N ALA A 10 -21.82 -32.75 17.68
CA ALA A 10 -23.27 -32.66 17.79
C ALA A 10 -23.93 -33.97 17.36
N ALA A 11 -24.86 -34.47 18.17
CA ALA A 11 -25.70 -35.61 17.79
C ALA A 11 -26.75 -35.17 16.75
N ILE A 12 -26.69 -35.74 15.55
CA ILE A 12 -27.60 -35.41 14.44
C ILE A 12 -29.07 -35.69 14.82
N PRO A 13 -29.42 -36.84 15.46
CA PRO A 13 -30.80 -37.09 15.87
C PRO A 13 -31.34 -36.05 16.86
N ARG A 14 -30.47 -35.50 17.71
CA ARG A 14 -30.87 -34.47 18.69
C ARG A 14 -31.24 -33.15 18.01
N ILE A 15 -30.46 -32.73 17.01
CA ILE A 15 -30.74 -31.51 16.23
C ILE A 15 -31.98 -31.71 15.38
N ALA A 16 -32.14 -32.88 14.75
CA ALA A 16 -33.33 -33.24 13.97
C ALA A 16 -34.60 -33.20 14.82
N GLU A 17 -34.58 -33.80 16.01
CA GLU A 17 -35.74 -33.85 16.91
C GLU A 17 -36.09 -32.45 17.45
N ALA A 18 -35.09 -31.63 17.77
CA ALA A 18 -35.31 -30.25 18.16
C ALA A 18 -35.95 -29.43 17.03
N GLN A 19 -35.50 -29.62 15.78
CA GLN A 19 -36.09 -28.97 14.62
C GLN A 19 -37.54 -29.43 14.40
N LYS A 20 -37.86 -30.71 14.53
CA LYS A 20 -39.24 -31.21 14.42
C LYS A 20 -40.16 -30.60 15.48
N ARG A 21 -39.67 -30.52 16.73
CA ARG A 21 -40.46 -30.03 17.87
C ARG A 21 -40.69 -28.52 17.85
N PHE A 22 -39.70 -27.74 17.43
CA PHE A 22 -39.71 -26.27 17.54
C PHE A 22 -39.73 -25.54 16.20
N GLY A 23 -39.65 -26.27 15.09
CA GLY A 23 -39.63 -25.74 13.72
C GLY A 23 -38.43 -24.83 13.45
N ASN A 24 -38.59 -23.95 12.46
CA ASN A 24 -37.52 -23.04 12.03
C ASN A 24 -37.10 -22.03 13.12
N ARG A 25 -37.94 -21.78 14.13
CA ARG A 25 -37.57 -20.93 15.27
C ARG A 25 -36.36 -21.47 16.04
N PHE A 26 -36.18 -22.79 16.07
CA PHE A 26 -34.99 -23.40 16.67
C PHE A 26 -33.74 -23.17 15.81
N LEU A 27 -33.84 -23.41 14.49
CA LEU A 27 -32.73 -23.20 13.56
C LEU A 27 -32.28 -21.74 13.55
N GLN A 28 -33.23 -20.79 13.59
CA GLN A 28 -32.97 -19.35 13.64
C GLN A 28 -32.27 -18.89 14.92
N LYS A 29 -32.05 -19.76 15.93
CA LYS A 29 -31.20 -19.43 17.08
C LYS A 29 -29.72 -19.45 16.75
N PHE A 30 -29.33 -20.25 15.76
CA PHE A 30 -27.91 -20.48 15.47
C PHE A 30 -27.55 -20.45 13.98
N LEU A 31 -28.52 -20.41 13.06
CA LEU A 31 -28.29 -20.29 11.62
C LEU A 31 -28.77 -18.94 11.08
N THR A 32 -28.06 -18.41 10.09
CA THR A 32 -28.53 -17.30 9.25
C THR A 32 -29.59 -17.78 8.24
N ALA A 33 -30.26 -16.84 7.58
CA ALA A 33 -31.22 -17.18 6.53
C ALA A 33 -30.55 -17.93 5.36
N GLN A 34 -29.33 -17.55 4.98
CA GLN A 34 -28.57 -18.18 3.90
C GLN A 34 -28.13 -19.60 4.29
N GLU A 35 -27.70 -19.80 5.54
CA GLU A 35 -27.37 -21.15 6.01
C GLU A 35 -28.58 -22.08 6.05
N ILE A 36 -29.76 -21.57 6.46
CA ILE A 36 -30.99 -22.35 6.47
C ILE A 36 -31.34 -22.80 5.05
N ASP A 37 -31.26 -21.89 4.08
CA ASP A 37 -31.50 -22.17 2.66
C ASP A 37 -30.51 -23.22 2.13
N TYR A 38 -29.21 -23.01 2.36
CA TYR A 38 -28.16 -23.95 1.98
C TYR A 38 -28.33 -25.35 2.61
N CYS A 39 -28.76 -25.40 3.88
CA CYS A 39 -28.94 -26.68 4.55
C CYS A 39 -30.07 -27.51 3.93
N GLY A 40 -31.05 -26.89 3.27
CA GLY A 40 -32.05 -27.58 2.46
C GLY A 40 -32.82 -28.69 3.17
N GLY A 41 -33.06 -28.55 4.49
CA GLY A 41 -33.74 -29.59 5.28
C GLY A 41 -32.85 -30.70 5.85
N SER A 42 -31.54 -30.71 5.56
CA SER A 42 -30.63 -31.76 6.02
C SER A 42 -30.24 -31.58 7.49
N ALA A 43 -30.61 -32.55 8.32
CA ALA A 43 -30.21 -32.61 9.72
C ALA A 43 -28.69 -32.70 9.92
N GLU A 44 -28.00 -33.38 8.99
CA GLU A 44 -26.54 -33.49 8.99
C GLU A 44 -25.89 -32.11 8.80
N ARG A 45 -26.42 -31.32 7.85
CA ARG A 45 -25.93 -29.96 7.61
C ARG A 45 -26.20 -29.05 8.80
N TRP A 46 -27.39 -29.11 9.40
CA TRP A 46 -27.68 -28.33 10.63
C TRP A 46 -26.74 -28.68 11.78
N ALA A 47 -26.56 -29.98 12.05
CA ALA A 47 -25.69 -30.45 13.12
C ALA A 47 -24.22 -30.09 12.85
N GLY A 48 -23.76 -30.17 11.61
CA GLY A 48 -22.42 -29.76 11.22
C GLY A 48 -22.15 -28.27 11.49
N ARG A 49 -23.10 -27.38 11.18
CA ARG A 49 -22.96 -25.94 11.46
C ARG A 49 -23.05 -25.65 12.96
N TRP A 50 -23.89 -26.39 13.69
CA TRP A 50 -23.93 -26.31 15.15
C TRP A 50 -22.55 -26.63 15.74
N ALA A 51 -22.00 -27.81 15.40
CA ALA A 51 -20.70 -28.25 15.88
C ALA A 51 -19.59 -27.26 15.51
N ALA A 52 -19.59 -26.74 14.27
CA ALA A 52 -18.59 -25.77 13.84
C ALA A 52 -18.62 -24.46 14.66
N LYS A 53 -19.81 -23.93 14.93
CA LYS A 53 -19.97 -22.69 15.70
C LYS A 53 -19.59 -22.87 17.18
N GLU A 54 -19.91 -24.03 17.76
CA GLU A 54 -19.44 -24.41 19.10
C GLU A 54 -17.92 -24.61 19.13
N ALA A 55 -17.33 -25.24 18.11
CA ALA A 55 -15.88 -25.41 17.99
C ALA A 55 -15.16 -24.05 17.96
N ILE A 56 -15.67 -23.07 17.19
CA ILE A 56 -15.16 -21.69 17.20
C ILE A 56 -15.27 -21.09 18.61
N GLY A 57 -16.42 -21.22 19.26
CA GLY A 57 -16.64 -20.74 20.62
C GLY A 57 -15.69 -21.37 21.66
N LYS A 58 -15.30 -22.64 21.48
CA LYS A 58 -14.35 -23.35 22.33
C LYS A 58 -12.89 -22.97 22.09
N ALA A 59 -12.55 -22.52 20.88
CA ALA A 59 -11.22 -22.02 20.57
C ALA A 59 -10.95 -20.64 21.21
N MET A 60 -12.00 -19.90 21.59
CA MET A 60 -11.91 -18.58 22.22
C MET A 60 -11.14 -18.61 23.56
N PRO A 61 -10.29 -17.61 23.85
CA PRO A 61 -9.62 -17.49 25.14
C PRO A 61 -10.59 -17.31 26.31
N THR A 62 -10.20 -17.81 27.48
CA THR A 62 -10.92 -17.57 28.73
C THR A 62 -11.02 -16.07 29.01
N GLY A 63 -12.23 -15.59 29.33
CA GLY A 63 -12.49 -14.18 29.62
C GLY A 63 -12.82 -13.32 28.40
N VAL A 64 -12.66 -13.83 27.17
CA VAL A 64 -13.09 -13.15 25.95
C VAL A 64 -14.53 -13.54 25.61
N PRO A 65 -15.43 -12.58 25.34
CA PRO A 65 -16.79 -12.90 24.90
C PRO A 65 -16.81 -13.74 23.63
N ARG A 66 -17.54 -14.86 23.66
CA ARG A 66 -17.78 -15.70 22.48
C ARG A 66 -18.73 -14.97 21.52
N PRO A 67 -18.55 -15.10 20.21
CA PRO A 67 -19.54 -14.58 19.25
C PRO A 67 -20.89 -15.28 19.47
N HIS A 68 -22.00 -14.58 19.22
CA HIS A 68 -23.28 -15.29 19.12
C HIS A 68 -23.24 -16.20 17.90
N MET A 69 -23.90 -17.36 17.96
CA MET A 69 -23.85 -18.33 16.87
C MET A 69 -24.35 -17.75 15.53
N ARG A 70 -25.25 -16.77 15.56
CA ARG A 70 -25.74 -16.08 14.36
C ARG A 70 -24.78 -15.05 13.78
N ASP A 71 -23.81 -14.60 14.57
CA ASP A 71 -22.77 -13.67 14.10
C ASP A 71 -21.68 -14.40 13.31
N VAL A 72 -21.70 -15.72 13.30
CA VAL A 72 -20.81 -16.57 12.53
C VAL A 72 -21.64 -17.27 11.46
N GLU A 73 -21.34 -17.07 10.19
CA GLU A 73 -22.00 -17.70 9.05
C GLU A 73 -21.04 -18.68 8.37
N ILE A 74 -21.50 -19.91 8.10
CA ILE A 74 -20.67 -20.98 7.52
C ILE A 74 -21.34 -21.54 6.26
N LEU A 75 -20.86 -21.08 5.11
CA LEU A 75 -21.31 -21.47 3.78
C LEU A 75 -20.16 -22.11 2.99
N PRO A 76 -20.42 -22.95 1.98
CA PRO A 76 -19.35 -23.44 1.12
C PRO A 76 -18.74 -22.29 0.29
N SER A 77 -17.43 -22.30 0.09
CA SER A 77 -16.77 -21.49 -0.96
C SER A 77 -16.84 -22.18 -2.32
N GLU A 78 -16.31 -21.52 -3.36
CA GLU A 78 -16.31 -22.02 -4.75
C GLU A 78 -15.63 -23.39 -4.92
N ASP A 79 -14.64 -23.68 -4.09
CA ASP A 79 -13.91 -24.96 -4.02
C ASP A 79 -14.56 -25.98 -3.06
N GLY A 80 -15.72 -25.67 -2.49
CA GLY A 80 -16.54 -26.57 -1.68
C GLY A 80 -16.12 -26.70 -0.20
N ARG A 81 -15.05 -26.02 0.24
CA ARG A 81 -14.65 -25.99 1.66
C ARG A 81 -15.61 -25.10 2.47
N PRO A 82 -15.80 -25.36 3.78
CA PRO A 82 -16.54 -24.45 4.66
C PRO A 82 -15.81 -23.11 4.78
N HIS A 83 -16.46 -22.03 4.36
CA HIS A 83 -15.97 -20.66 4.51
C HIS A 83 -16.74 -19.95 5.63
N VAL A 84 -16.00 -19.37 6.58
CA VAL A 84 -16.54 -18.71 7.76
C VAL A 84 -16.55 -17.20 7.54
N ARG A 85 -17.72 -16.59 7.71
CA ARG A 85 -17.87 -15.12 7.76
C ARG A 85 -18.32 -14.71 9.14
N VAL A 86 -17.72 -13.64 9.67
CA VAL A 86 -18.05 -13.15 11.00
C VAL A 86 -18.59 -11.73 10.93
N ALA A 87 -19.66 -11.46 11.68
CA ALA A 87 -20.27 -10.15 11.75
C ALA A 87 -19.30 -9.09 12.35
N PRO A 88 -19.40 -7.81 11.93
CA PRO A 88 -18.46 -6.75 12.32
C PRO A 88 -18.39 -6.39 13.81
N ALA A 89 -19.35 -6.85 14.62
CA ALA A 89 -19.44 -6.53 16.05
C ALA A 89 -18.73 -7.56 16.95
N THR A 90 -18.00 -8.51 16.36
CA THR A 90 -17.37 -9.61 17.12
C THR A 90 -15.87 -9.39 17.31
N THR A 91 -15.30 -10.05 18.32
CA THR A 91 -13.85 -10.12 18.58
C THR A 91 -13.06 -10.86 17.50
N LEU A 92 -13.76 -11.57 16.60
CA LEU A 92 -13.21 -12.33 15.48
C LEU A 92 -13.34 -11.59 14.13
N THR A 93 -13.84 -10.35 14.14
CA THR A 93 -13.99 -9.56 12.91
C THR A 93 -12.66 -9.42 12.17
N GLY A 94 -12.64 -9.85 10.91
CA GLY A 94 -11.45 -9.77 10.04
C GLY A 94 -10.35 -10.76 10.32
N ARG A 95 -10.64 -11.81 11.09
CA ARG A 95 -9.72 -12.89 11.36
C ARG A 95 -10.07 -14.09 10.49
N ASP A 96 -9.07 -14.71 9.86
CA ASP A 96 -9.24 -15.96 9.12
C ASP A 96 -9.58 -17.09 10.08
N ILE A 97 -10.65 -17.83 9.81
CA ILE A 97 -11.08 -18.96 10.63
C ILE A 97 -11.21 -20.18 9.73
N ASP A 98 -10.38 -21.18 9.96
CA ASP A 98 -10.47 -22.45 9.26
C ASP A 98 -11.39 -23.40 10.01
N VAL A 99 -12.33 -24.00 9.29
CA VAL A 99 -13.24 -25.02 9.82
C VAL A 99 -13.25 -26.23 8.91
N SER A 100 -13.17 -27.41 9.52
CA SER A 100 -13.47 -28.69 8.87
C SER A 100 -14.66 -29.34 9.56
N ILE A 101 -15.59 -29.86 8.77
CA ILE A 101 -16.84 -30.49 9.24
C ILE A 101 -16.93 -31.89 8.63
N ALA A 102 -17.20 -32.89 9.46
CA ALA A 102 -17.48 -34.26 9.03
C ALA A 102 -18.72 -34.82 9.75
N HIS A 103 -19.35 -35.85 9.18
CA HIS A 103 -20.43 -36.59 9.83
C HIS A 103 -20.42 -38.06 9.39
N ASP A 104 -21.04 -38.92 10.22
CA ASP A 104 -21.22 -40.36 9.95
C ASP A 104 -22.70 -40.78 9.91
N GLY A 105 -23.61 -39.81 9.94
CA GLY A 105 -25.07 -40.01 10.02
C GLY A 105 -25.64 -40.04 11.44
N HIS A 106 -24.81 -40.25 12.47
CA HIS A 106 -25.22 -40.18 13.89
C HIS A 106 -24.65 -38.96 14.59
N PHE A 107 -23.39 -38.62 14.29
CA PHE A 107 -22.71 -37.45 14.84
C PHE A 107 -22.19 -36.57 13.71
N ALA A 108 -22.20 -35.26 13.96
CA ALA A 108 -21.44 -34.29 13.21
C ALA A 108 -20.30 -33.78 14.10
N VAL A 109 -19.08 -33.78 13.60
CA VAL A 109 -17.89 -33.25 14.27
C VAL A 109 -17.38 -32.06 13.49
N ALA A 110 -16.89 -31.05 14.21
CA ALA A 110 -16.18 -29.95 13.61
C ALA A 110 -14.93 -29.59 14.39
N VAL A 111 -13.88 -29.24 13.65
CA VAL A 111 -12.66 -28.64 14.19
C VAL A 111 -12.57 -27.23 13.65
N ALA A 112 -12.30 -26.28 14.53
CA ALA A 112 -12.08 -24.88 14.19
C ALA A 112 -10.68 -24.46 14.64
N VAL A 113 -10.00 -23.70 13.78
CA VAL A 113 -8.74 -23.05 14.09
C VAL A 113 -8.95 -21.55 14.00
N ILE A 114 -8.72 -20.83 15.10
CA ILE A 114 -8.74 -19.37 15.13
C ILE A 114 -7.33 -18.83 15.40
N PRO A 115 -6.98 -17.66 14.84
CA PRO A 115 -5.71 -17.01 15.14
C PRO A 115 -5.69 -16.53 16.59
N ASP A 116 -4.49 -16.31 17.10
CA ASP A 116 -4.31 -15.75 18.44
C ASP A 116 -4.94 -14.35 18.52
N LEU A 117 -5.77 -14.12 19.55
CA LEU A 117 -6.52 -12.86 19.70
C LEU A 117 -5.66 -11.73 20.27
N ASP A 118 -4.56 -12.09 20.96
CA ASP A 118 -3.55 -11.14 21.44
C ASP A 118 -2.64 -10.64 20.31
N SER A 119 -2.68 -11.30 19.15
CA SER A 119 -2.09 -10.78 17.93
C SER A 119 -3.01 -9.74 17.28
N PRO A 120 -2.46 -8.64 16.74
CA PRO A 120 -3.25 -7.76 15.87
C PRO A 120 -3.88 -8.62 14.76
N PRO A 121 -5.15 -8.36 14.38
CA PRO A 121 -5.79 -9.12 13.32
C PRO A 121 -4.88 -9.10 12.09
N PRO A 122 -4.80 -10.21 11.33
CA PRO A 122 -4.12 -10.18 10.04
C PRO A 122 -4.66 -9.00 9.22
N PRO A 123 -3.80 -8.24 8.55
CA PRO A 123 -4.25 -7.16 7.69
C PRO A 123 -5.09 -7.72 6.53
N GLY A 124 -6.42 -7.57 6.63
CA GLY A 124 -7.42 -8.09 5.70
C GLY A 124 -7.94 -9.45 6.18
N GLU A 125 -9.22 -9.64 6.53
CA GLU A 125 -10.42 -9.40 5.69
C GLU A 125 -11.59 -8.73 6.44
N GLY A 126 -11.34 -7.93 7.49
CA GLY A 126 -12.40 -7.29 8.31
C GLY A 126 -12.58 -5.80 8.19
N GLN A 127 -11.75 -5.12 7.40
CA GLN A 127 -12.11 -3.79 6.91
C GLN A 127 -12.70 -4.00 5.53
N GLY A 128 -14.04 -4.00 5.45
CA GLY A 128 -14.73 -3.81 4.19
C GLY A 128 -14.30 -2.48 3.57
N GLY A 129 -13.30 -2.56 2.71
CA GLY A 129 -12.92 -1.56 1.74
C GLY A 129 -12.25 -2.36 0.64
N GLY A 130 -12.83 -2.39 -0.55
CA GLY A 130 -12.12 -2.90 -1.71
C GLY A 130 -10.79 -2.15 -1.90
N LEU A 131 -10.02 -2.59 -2.90
CA LEU A 131 -8.88 -1.82 -3.37
C LEU A 131 -9.30 -0.34 -3.53
N PRO A 132 -8.50 0.62 -3.06
CA PRO A 132 -8.92 2.01 -3.03
C PRO A 132 -9.25 2.50 -4.44
N ASP A 133 -10.22 3.39 -4.58
CA ASP A 133 -10.60 3.94 -5.89
C ASP A 133 -9.36 4.55 -6.58
N GLY A 134 -9.11 4.09 -7.82
CA GLY A 134 -7.92 4.43 -8.58
C GLY A 134 -6.72 3.47 -8.41
N PHE A 135 -6.81 2.46 -7.54
CA PHE A 135 -5.81 1.39 -7.48
C PHE A 135 -5.78 0.60 -8.78
N ARG A 136 -4.59 0.39 -9.32
CA ARG A 136 -4.37 -0.40 -10.53
C ARG A 136 -2.97 -0.98 -10.53
N LEU A 137 -2.82 -2.29 -10.69
CA LEU A 137 -1.51 -2.88 -10.97
C LEU A 137 -1.25 -2.91 -12.49
N PRO A 138 -0.03 -2.56 -12.95
CA PRO A 138 0.34 -2.74 -14.35
C PRO A 138 0.33 -4.22 -14.73
N ALA A 139 -0.15 -4.51 -15.94
CA ALA A 139 -0.11 -5.85 -16.51
C ALA A 139 1.33 -6.32 -16.72
N ARG A 140 1.58 -7.62 -16.53
CA ARG A 140 2.87 -8.29 -16.76
C ARG A 140 2.71 -9.40 -17.80
N PRO A 141 2.63 -9.06 -19.09
CA PRO A 141 2.46 -10.06 -20.15
C PRO A 141 3.72 -10.93 -20.27
N ARG A 142 3.53 -12.23 -20.58
CA ARG A 142 4.63 -13.23 -20.61
C ARG A 142 5.68 -12.95 -21.69
N ASP A 143 5.29 -12.27 -22.75
CA ASP A 143 6.15 -11.81 -23.86
C ASP A 143 6.72 -10.39 -23.64
N GLY A 144 6.48 -9.78 -22.47
CA GLY A 144 7.00 -8.46 -22.12
C GLY A 144 8.52 -8.44 -21.94
N HIS A 145 9.17 -7.38 -22.41
CA HIS A 145 10.60 -7.15 -22.28
C HIS A 145 10.88 -5.85 -21.50
N LYS A 146 12.15 -5.55 -21.19
CA LYS A 146 12.52 -4.32 -20.45
C LYS A 146 11.90 -3.03 -21.00
N GLY A 147 11.83 -2.86 -22.33
CA GLY A 147 11.16 -1.71 -22.94
C GLY A 147 9.64 -1.63 -22.71
N THR A 148 8.95 -2.76 -22.50
CA THR A 148 7.50 -2.82 -22.24
C THR A 148 7.13 -2.09 -20.95
N PHE A 149 8.03 -2.15 -19.97
CA PHE A 149 7.84 -1.61 -18.62
C PHE A 149 8.48 -0.23 -18.41
N GLY A 150 8.95 0.40 -19.50
CA GLY A 150 9.45 1.76 -19.51
C GLY A 150 10.80 1.96 -18.83
N THR A 151 11.38 3.14 -19.08
CA THR A 151 12.61 3.61 -18.41
C THR A 151 12.26 4.73 -17.44
N VAL A 152 12.69 4.61 -16.19
CA VAL A 152 12.61 5.68 -15.17
C VAL A 152 13.96 6.38 -15.09
N VAL A 153 13.96 7.71 -15.12
CA VAL A 153 15.16 8.51 -14.84
C VAL A 153 15.04 9.17 -13.46
N VAL A 154 16.02 8.96 -12.60
CA VAL A 154 16.08 9.51 -11.25
C VAL A 154 17.18 10.56 -11.19
N LEU A 155 16.86 11.78 -10.78
CA LEU A 155 17.80 12.85 -10.45
C LEU A 155 17.72 13.11 -8.95
N ALA A 156 18.65 12.52 -8.21
CA ALA A 156 18.61 12.44 -6.75
C ALA A 156 20.02 12.33 -6.17
N GLY A 157 20.14 12.57 -4.88
CA GLY A 157 21.37 12.41 -4.12
C GLY A 157 22.35 13.57 -4.23
N SER A 158 23.04 13.80 -3.12
CA SER A 158 24.10 14.77 -2.97
C SER A 158 25.09 14.27 -1.91
N GLN A 159 26.16 15.01 -1.66
CA GLN A 159 27.04 14.72 -0.50
C GLN A 159 26.20 14.66 0.79
N GLY A 160 26.32 13.57 1.54
CA GLY A 160 25.53 13.30 2.75
C GLY A 160 24.16 12.63 2.52
N TYR A 161 23.67 12.57 1.27
CA TYR A 161 22.32 12.08 0.94
C TYR A 161 22.31 10.99 -0.15
N THR A 162 23.40 10.22 -0.27
CA THR A 162 23.50 9.10 -1.23
C THR A 162 22.45 7.99 -0.97
N GLY A 163 22.02 7.83 0.28
CA GLY A 163 20.95 6.89 0.65
C GLY A 163 19.61 7.17 -0.03
N ALA A 164 19.23 8.44 -0.19
CA ALA A 164 17.98 8.83 -0.82
C ALA A 164 17.95 8.43 -2.32
N ALA A 165 19.07 8.63 -3.01
CA ALA A 165 19.25 8.19 -4.40
C ALA A 165 19.14 6.67 -4.55
N TYR A 166 19.75 5.91 -3.64
CA TYR A 166 19.65 4.45 -3.60
C TYR A 166 18.21 3.99 -3.37
N LEU A 167 17.56 4.46 -2.30
CA LEU A 167 16.20 4.04 -1.92
C LEU A 167 15.16 4.38 -3.00
N THR A 168 15.26 5.57 -3.60
CA THR A 168 14.39 5.98 -4.71
C THR A 168 14.58 5.07 -5.93
N SER A 169 15.83 4.84 -6.33
CA SER A 169 16.13 4.04 -7.53
C SER A 169 15.70 2.59 -7.36
N MET A 170 15.96 2.01 -6.18
CA MET A 170 15.53 0.64 -5.88
C MET A 170 14.03 0.53 -5.69
N GLY A 171 13.35 1.55 -5.14
CA GLY A 171 11.89 1.60 -5.09
C GLY A 171 11.27 1.57 -6.48
N ALA A 172 11.84 2.34 -7.43
CA ALA A 172 11.42 2.30 -8.83
C ALA A 172 11.67 0.93 -9.47
N ALA A 173 12.84 0.31 -9.24
CA ALA A 173 13.13 -1.02 -9.76
C ALA A 173 12.17 -2.09 -9.19
N ARG A 174 11.91 -2.05 -7.88
CA ARG A 174 11.01 -2.99 -7.19
C ARG A 174 9.54 -2.82 -7.55
N SER A 175 9.14 -1.65 -8.06
CA SER A 175 7.80 -1.42 -8.63
C SER A 175 7.57 -2.13 -9.98
N GLY A 176 8.62 -2.70 -10.59
CA GLY A 176 8.53 -3.40 -11.87
C GLY A 176 8.94 -2.58 -13.10
N ALA A 177 9.52 -1.39 -12.92
CA ALA A 177 10.09 -0.60 -14.01
C ALA A 177 11.11 -1.42 -14.82
N GLY A 178 11.14 -1.20 -16.14
CA GLY A 178 11.98 -1.99 -17.03
C GLY A 178 13.46 -1.64 -16.96
N ILE A 179 13.78 -0.35 -16.91
CA ILE A 179 15.13 0.18 -16.73
C ILE A 179 15.04 1.34 -15.73
N VAL A 180 15.98 1.40 -14.79
CA VAL A 180 16.15 2.56 -13.91
C VAL A 180 17.51 3.19 -14.19
N ARG A 181 17.52 4.49 -14.50
CA ARG A 181 18.73 5.29 -14.71
C ARG A 181 18.84 6.32 -13.60
N LEU A 182 19.93 6.30 -12.85
CA LEU A 182 20.20 7.25 -11.77
C LEU A 182 21.25 8.25 -12.23
N MET A 183 20.95 9.54 -12.13
CA MET A 183 21.86 10.64 -12.46
C MET A 183 22.33 11.31 -11.18
N VAL A 184 23.64 11.33 -10.96
CA VAL A 184 24.25 11.81 -9.71
C VAL A 184 25.49 12.66 -9.99
N ALA A 185 25.85 13.52 -9.04
CA ALA A 185 27.10 14.28 -9.09
C ALA A 185 28.33 13.33 -9.23
N GLN A 186 29.34 13.77 -9.98
CA GLN A 186 30.53 12.97 -10.32
C GLN A 186 31.23 12.35 -9.10
N SER A 187 31.36 13.10 -8.02
CA SER A 187 32.08 12.65 -6.81
C SER A 187 31.34 11.60 -5.99
N ILE A 188 30.00 11.52 -6.09
CA ILE A 188 29.21 10.49 -5.40
C ILE A 188 28.91 9.27 -6.29
N TYR A 189 29.25 9.32 -7.58
CA TYR A 189 29.04 8.23 -8.52
C TYR A 189 29.62 6.87 -8.04
N PRO A 190 30.88 6.77 -7.57
CA PRO A 190 31.44 5.49 -7.16
C PRO A 190 30.64 4.81 -6.04
N ILE A 191 30.12 5.60 -5.09
CA ILE A 191 29.32 5.12 -3.96
C ILE A 191 28.02 4.48 -4.46
N LEU A 192 27.36 5.12 -5.42
CA LEU A 192 26.10 4.63 -5.96
C LEU A 192 26.29 3.50 -6.96
N ALA A 193 27.36 3.53 -7.76
CA ALA A 193 27.72 2.43 -8.65
C ALA A 193 28.03 1.14 -7.88
N GLU A 194 28.63 1.25 -6.69
CA GLU A 194 28.83 0.11 -5.78
C GLU A 194 27.51 -0.36 -5.14
N LYS A 195 26.67 0.57 -4.68
CA LYS A 195 25.40 0.24 -4.02
C LYS A 195 24.31 -0.29 -4.95
N CYS A 196 24.32 0.10 -6.23
CA CYS A 196 23.25 -0.21 -7.17
C CYS A 196 23.77 -1.07 -8.33
N THR A 197 23.66 -2.39 -8.19
CA THR A 197 24.10 -3.33 -9.21
C THR A 197 23.23 -3.28 -10.47
N GLU A 198 21.90 -3.22 -10.31
CA GLU A 198 20.94 -3.28 -11.43
C GLU A 198 20.59 -1.90 -12.02
N VAL A 199 20.82 -0.82 -11.26
CA VAL A 199 20.50 0.54 -11.68
C VAL A 199 21.64 1.07 -12.55
N VAL A 200 21.29 1.68 -13.69
CA VAL A 200 22.28 2.34 -14.54
C VAL A 200 22.63 3.69 -13.94
N VAL A 201 23.70 3.74 -13.14
CA VAL A 201 24.20 4.97 -12.53
C VAL A 201 25.04 5.74 -13.54
N GLY A 202 24.74 7.03 -13.73
CA GLY A 202 25.42 7.92 -14.65
C GLY A 202 25.91 9.19 -13.94
N PRO A 203 27.21 9.50 -13.96
CA PRO A 203 27.70 10.74 -13.39
C PRO A 203 27.32 11.92 -14.29
N ILE A 204 27.03 13.07 -13.67
CA ILE A 204 26.81 14.36 -14.35
C ILE A 204 27.69 15.45 -13.74
N PRO A 205 27.91 16.57 -14.47
CA PRO A 205 28.70 17.68 -13.97
C PRO A 205 28.20 18.16 -12.59
N GLU A 206 29.14 18.39 -11.68
CA GLU A 206 28.89 18.94 -10.34
C GLU A 206 29.52 20.33 -10.23
N ILE A 207 28.97 21.18 -9.35
CA ILE A 207 29.49 22.55 -9.10
C ILE A 207 30.43 22.58 -7.88
N SER A 208 30.28 21.60 -7.01
CA SER A 208 31.14 21.29 -5.87
C SER A 208 30.97 19.80 -5.58
N PRO A 209 31.85 19.17 -4.78
CA PRO A 209 31.72 17.75 -4.44
C PRO A 209 30.30 17.40 -3.97
N GLY A 210 29.64 16.56 -4.76
CA GLY A 210 28.33 15.99 -4.48
C GLY A 210 27.17 16.95 -4.70
N VAL A 211 27.36 18.09 -5.38
CA VAL A 211 26.29 19.07 -5.64
C VAL A 211 26.13 19.26 -7.13
N VAL A 212 24.95 18.91 -7.66
CA VAL A 212 24.60 19.12 -9.06
C VAL A 212 24.00 20.52 -9.22
N GLY A 213 24.54 21.32 -10.13
CA GLY A 213 24.03 22.66 -10.43
C GLY A 213 23.56 22.83 -11.87
N HIS A 214 23.16 24.05 -12.23
CA HIS A 214 22.60 24.40 -13.54
C HIS A 214 23.48 24.03 -14.74
N ALA A 215 24.82 24.04 -14.57
CA ALA A 215 25.76 23.60 -15.60
C ALA A 215 25.52 22.15 -16.08
N ALA A 216 24.87 21.32 -15.27
CA ALA A 216 24.52 19.95 -15.63
C ALA A 216 23.28 19.84 -16.54
N LEU A 217 22.54 20.92 -16.78
CA LEU A 217 21.23 20.89 -17.45
C LEU A 217 21.25 20.13 -18.78
N SER A 218 22.23 20.40 -19.64
CA SER A 218 22.36 19.71 -20.93
C SER A 218 22.59 18.21 -20.77
N ALA A 219 23.34 17.79 -19.75
CA ALA A 219 23.55 16.37 -19.46
C ALA A 219 22.27 15.73 -18.91
N VAL A 220 21.55 16.42 -18.01
CA VAL A 220 20.27 15.96 -17.46
C VAL A 220 19.23 15.77 -18.56
N LEU A 221 19.04 16.77 -19.45
CA LEU A 221 18.07 16.67 -20.55
C LEU A 221 18.38 15.49 -21.50
N ARG A 222 19.66 15.24 -21.80
CA ARG A 222 20.05 14.04 -22.56
C ARG A 222 19.73 12.75 -21.81
N GLY A 223 19.92 12.73 -20.49
CA GLY A 223 19.56 11.61 -19.64
C GLY A 223 18.07 11.25 -19.70
N PHE A 224 17.20 12.27 -19.74
CA PHE A 224 15.75 12.12 -19.87
C PHE A 224 15.25 11.74 -21.27
N THR A 225 16.12 11.76 -22.29
CA THR A 225 15.73 11.37 -23.65
C THR A 225 15.36 9.88 -23.70
N GLY A 226 14.15 9.57 -24.19
CA GLY A 226 13.61 8.21 -24.25
C GLY A 226 13.10 7.66 -22.91
N ALA A 227 13.08 8.47 -21.85
CA ALA A 227 12.48 8.08 -20.58
C ALA A 227 10.95 7.98 -20.71
N ALA A 228 10.34 7.08 -19.93
CA ALA A 228 8.89 6.97 -19.81
C ALA A 228 8.35 7.81 -18.63
N ALA A 229 9.14 8.00 -17.58
CA ALA A 229 8.86 8.89 -16.46
C ALA A 229 10.17 9.29 -15.77
N GLY A 230 10.11 10.24 -14.83
CA GLY A 230 11.24 10.54 -13.97
C GLY A 230 10.90 10.95 -12.54
N ILE A 231 11.91 10.94 -11.68
CA ILE A 231 11.82 11.28 -10.27
C ILE A 231 12.91 12.31 -9.97
N VAL A 232 12.55 13.43 -9.36
CA VAL A 232 13.48 14.53 -9.08
C VAL A 232 13.32 14.99 -7.63
N GLY A 233 14.44 15.13 -6.93
CA GLY A 233 14.48 15.82 -5.64
C GLY A 233 14.98 15.04 -4.42
N PRO A 234 14.76 13.72 -4.27
CA PRO A 234 15.25 12.96 -3.12
C PRO A 234 16.74 13.21 -2.85
N GLY A 235 17.05 13.92 -1.75
CA GLY A 235 18.41 14.23 -1.35
C GLY A 235 19.25 15.01 -2.37
N ILE A 236 18.65 15.77 -3.31
CA ILE A 236 19.41 16.52 -4.34
C ILE A 236 20.13 17.75 -3.77
N GLY A 237 19.79 18.18 -2.54
CA GLY A 237 20.31 19.38 -1.91
C GLY A 237 19.53 20.64 -2.31
N ARG A 238 19.92 21.78 -1.72
CA ARG A 238 19.18 23.06 -1.80
C ARG A 238 20.00 24.23 -2.33
N ASP A 239 21.06 23.95 -3.10
CA ASP A 239 21.87 25.02 -3.68
C ASP A 239 21.07 25.85 -4.70
N THR A 240 21.39 27.14 -4.82
CA THR A 240 20.69 28.06 -5.74
C THR A 240 20.86 27.65 -7.20
N SER A 241 22.01 27.09 -7.57
CA SER A 241 22.28 26.56 -8.90
C SER A 241 21.49 25.26 -9.15
N THR A 242 21.31 24.42 -8.13
CA THR A 242 20.43 23.24 -8.19
C THR A 242 18.97 23.64 -8.40
N ARG A 243 18.50 24.71 -7.74
CA ARG A 243 17.15 25.25 -7.99
C ARG A 243 16.97 25.65 -9.46
N ARG A 244 17.91 26.43 -10.01
CA ARG A 244 17.87 26.84 -11.42
C ARG A 244 17.86 25.64 -12.36
N LEU A 245 18.67 24.61 -12.07
CA LEU A 245 18.65 23.35 -12.82
C LEU A 245 17.25 22.74 -12.85
N ILE A 246 16.61 22.58 -11.68
CA ILE A 246 15.29 21.97 -11.56
C ILE A 246 14.25 22.83 -12.28
N GLU A 247 14.21 24.15 -12.06
CA GLU A 247 13.24 25.02 -12.73
C GLU A 247 13.32 24.94 -14.26
N ASP A 248 14.52 24.94 -14.84
CA ASP A 248 14.72 24.82 -16.28
C ASP A 248 14.45 23.40 -16.79
N LEU A 249 14.78 22.37 -16.00
CA LEU A 249 14.46 20.98 -16.31
C LEU A 249 12.94 20.81 -16.45
N LEU A 250 12.17 21.29 -15.46
CA LEU A 250 10.72 21.15 -15.41
C LEU A 250 10.00 21.88 -16.56
N ARG A 251 10.62 22.93 -17.12
CA ARG A 251 10.09 23.64 -18.30
C ARG A 251 10.37 22.93 -19.62
N LYS A 252 11.36 22.04 -19.66
CA LYS A 252 11.88 21.42 -20.89
C LYS A 252 11.54 19.94 -21.01
N VAL A 253 11.38 19.24 -19.89
CA VAL A 253 11.02 17.82 -19.89
C VAL A 253 9.52 17.65 -20.06
N THR A 254 9.13 16.74 -20.95
CA THR A 254 7.72 16.44 -21.26
C THR A 254 7.26 15.10 -20.71
N VAL A 255 8.16 14.29 -20.14
CA VAL A 255 7.77 13.01 -19.53
C VAL A 255 7.10 13.27 -18.18
N PRO A 256 6.20 12.38 -17.73
CA PRO A 256 5.61 12.48 -16.40
C PRO A 256 6.67 12.46 -15.29
N LEU A 257 6.49 13.27 -14.24
CA LEU A 257 7.47 13.41 -13.15
C LEU A 257 6.89 13.18 -11.76
N VAL A 258 7.69 12.64 -10.86
CA VAL A 258 7.47 12.70 -9.41
C VAL A 258 8.44 13.70 -8.81
N LEU A 259 7.94 14.69 -8.09
CA LEU A 259 8.74 15.66 -7.35
C LEU A 259 8.60 15.42 -5.85
N ASP A 260 9.72 15.13 -5.19
CA ASP A 260 9.76 14.87 -3.76
C ASP A 260 10.86 15.67 -3.07
N ALA A 261 10.76 15.76 -1.73
CA ALA A 261 11.83 16.25 -0.87
C ALA A 261 12.38 17.62 -1.29
N ASP A 262 13.68 17.70 -1.61
CA ASP A 262 14.35 18.96 -1.90
C ASP A 262 13.89 19.62 -3.20
N ALA A 263 13.34 18.88 -4.17
CA ALA A 263 12.69 19.52 -5.32
C ALA A 263 11.48 20.34 -4.86
N LEU A 264 10.67 19.84 -3.92
CA LEU A 264 9.54 20.56 -3.36
C LEU A 264 10.00 21.76 -2.52
N ASN A 265 11.06 21.60 -1.73
CA ASN A 265 11.63 22.70 -0.95
C ASN A 265 12.16 23.81 -1.85
N LEU A 266 12.91 23.49 -2.90
CA LEU A 266 13.43 24.47 -3.86
C LEU A 266 12.30 25.17 -4.63
N LEU A 267 11.25 24.45 -5.02
CA LEU A 267 10.08 25.04 -5.68
C LEU A 267 9.23 25.92 -4.76
N SER A 268 9.30 25.71 -3.43
CA SER A 268 8.58 26.57 -2.49
C SER A 268 9.07 28.03 -2.51
N GLU A 269 10.32 28.26 -2.91
CA GLU A 269 10.88 29.61 -3.12
C GLU A 269 10.33 30.30 -4.39
N HIS A 270 9.80 29.54 -5.35
CA HIS A 270 9.26 30.05 -6.61
C HIS A 270 7.90 29.40 -6.96
N ARG A 271 7.00 29.31 -5.97
CA ARG A 271 5.70 28.62 -6.05
C ARG A 271 4.81 28.99 -7.25
N SER A 272 4.96 30.18 -7.82
CA SER A 272 4.18 30.64 -8.99
C SER A 272 4.51 29.90 -10.29
N ILE A 273 5.58 29.09 -10.32
CA ILE A 273 5.91 28.25 -11.47
C ILE A 273 4.98 27.03 -11.59
N LEU A 274 4.50 26.46 -10.48
CA LEU A 274 3.78 25.18 -10.47
C LEU A 274 2.58 25.12 -11.44
N PRO A 275 1.68 26.12 -11.50
CA PRO A 275 0.56 26.09 -12.44
C PRO A 275 0.97 26.17 -13.92
N LYS A 276 2.20 26.61 -14.21
CA LYS A 276 2.74 26.77 -15.56
C LYS A 276 3.49 25.52 -16.05
N LEU A 277 3.76 24.57 -15.16
CA LEU A 277 4.42 23.31 -15.48
C LEU A 277 3.41 22.27 -15.98
N SER A 278 3.93 21.23 -16.65
CA SER A 278 3.15 20.08 -17.13
C SER A 278 2.17 19.54 -16.07
N PRO A 279 0.93 19.19 -16.43
CA PRO A 279 -0.03 18.59 -15.50
C PRO A 279 0.39 17.19 -15.02
N ASP A 280 1.22 16.48 -15.79
CA ASP A 280 1.66 15.11 -15.52
C ASP A 280 2.77 15.04 -14.46
N ILE A 281 2.58 15.77 -13.36
CA ILE A 281 3.51 15.84 -12.25
C ILE A 281 2.78 15.42 -10.97
N VAL A 282 3.35 14.44 -10.27
CA VAL A 282 2.95 14.03 -8.92
C VAL A 282 3.84 14.74 -7.90
N LEU A 283 3.24 15.46 -6.98
CA LEU A 283 3.93 16.07 -5.83
C LEU A 283 3.72 15.19 -4.60
N THR A 284 4.78 14.86 -3.87
CA THR A 284 4.69 13.96 -2.70
C THR A 284 5.06 14.62 -1.36
N PRO A 285 4.55 15.81 -1.02
CA PRO A 285 4.96 16.51 0.20
C PRO A 285 4.50 15.80 1.49
N HIS A 286 5.34 15.82 2.51
CA HIS A 286 4.87 15.69 3.89
C HIS A 286 4.23 17.01 4.39
N PRO A 287 3.54 17.08 5.55
CA PRO A 287 2.78 18.26 5.94
C PRO A 287 3.61 19.56 6.01
N ALA A 288 4.84 19.51 6.52
CA ALA A 288 5.72 20.68 6.55
C ALA A 288 6.27 21.11 5.16
N GLU A 289 6.53 20.19 4.23
CA GLU A 289 6.86 20.53 2.83
C GLU A 289 5.65 21.16 2.15
N PHE A 290 4.46 20.60 2.37
CA PHE A 290 3.23 21.15 1.85
C PHE A 290 3.02 22.58 2.35
N GLY A 291 3.19 22.81 3.66
CA GLY A 291 3.06 24.14 4.27
C GLY A 291 3.98 25.16 3.61
N ARG A 292 5.26 24.82 3.40
CA ARG A 292 6.21 25.68 2.66
C ARG A 292 5.73 25.97 1.23
N LEU A 293 5.35 24.93 0.49
CA LEU A 293 4.93 25.04 -0.92
C LEU A 293 3.65 25.86 -1.09
N ALA A 294 2.71 25.69 -0.17
CA ALA A 294 1.41 26.34 -0.15
C ALA A 294 1.39 27.69 0.58
N ASN A 295 2.49 28.09 1.23
CA ASN A 295 2.57 29.25 2.12
C ASN A 295 1.54 29.19 3.27
N LEU A 296 1.48 28.06 3.95
CA LEU A 296 0.59 27.76 5.06
C LEU A 296 1.39 27.24 6.25
N GLU A 297 0.88 27.49 7.45
CA GLU A 297 1.37 26.82 8.65
C GLU A 297 1.09 25.31 8.59
N THR A 298 2.04 24.52 9.10
CA THR A 298 1.91 23.04 9.11
C THR A 298 0.66 22.61 9.89
N SER A 299 0.30 23.34 10.95
CA SER A 299 -0.92 23.09 11.74
C SER A 299 -2.20 23.30 10.93
N ALA A 300 -2.23 24.30 10.05
CA ALA A 300 -3.36 24.55 9.15
C ALA A 300 -3.51 23.41 8.14
N VAL A 301 -2.39 22.90 7.60
CA VAL A 301 -2.38 21.73 6.71
C VAL A 301 -2.97 20.51 7.41
N GLN A 302 -2.56 20.25 8.66
CA GLN A 302 -3.04 19.09 9.42
C GLN A 302 -4.52 19.18 9.81
N LYS A 303 -5.06 20.39 10.00
CA LYS A 303 -6.46 20.61 10.39
C LYS A 303 -7.45 20.23 9.29
N ASP A 304 -7.11 20.48 8.02
CA ASP A 304 -7.97 20.17 6.86
C ASP A 304 -7.14 19.58 5.71
N ARG A 305 -6.58 18.39 5.92
CA ARG A 305 -5.72 17.73 4.94
C ARG A 305 -6.44 17.47 3.61
N ARG A 306 -7.70 17.04 3.67
CA ARG A 306 -8.52 16.72 2.48
C ARG A 306 -8.84 17.96 1.66
N GLY A 307 -9.40 18.99 2.29
CA GLY A 307 -9.78 20.22 1.59
C GLY A 307 -8.57 20.96 1.04
N ILE A 308 -7.46 21.00 1.79
CA ILE A 308 -6.22 21.63 1.35
C ILE A 308 -5.59 20.87 0.18
N ALA A 309 -5.43 19.54 0.27
CA ALA A 309 -4.87 18.76 -0.83
C ALA A 309 -5.72 18.89 -2.10
N SER A 310 -7.05 18.79 -2.00
CA SER A 310 -7.97 18.97 -3.13
C SER A 310 -7.87 20.36 -3.76
N ARG A 311 -7.82 21.41 -2.93
CA ARG A 311 -7.75 22.80 -3.41
C ARG A 311 -6.47 23.06 -4.19
N PHE A 312 -5.33 22.61 -3.66
CA PHE A 312 -4.03 22.86 -4.28
C PHE A 312 -3.72 21.90 -5.43
N ALA A 313 -4.21 20.67 -5.42
CA ALA A 313 -4.18 19.79 -6.59
C ALA A 313 -4.84 20.48 -7.79
N LYS A 314 -6.03 21.07 -7.59
CA LYS A 314 -6.74 21.86 -8.61
C LYS A 314 -5.99 23.13 -9.00
N SER A 315 -5.52 23.93 -8.05
CA SER A 315 -4.88 25.23 -8.36
C SER A 315 -3.51 25.09 -9.03
N TRP A 316 -2.74 24.07 -8.67
CA TRP A 316 -1.46 23.76 -9.33
C TRP A 316 -1.65 22.95 -10.61
N ASN A 317 -2.83 22.37 -10.82
CA ASN A 317 -3.12 21.41 -11.87
C ASN A 317 -2.17 20.20 -11.80
N LYS A 318 -2.13 19.54 -10.64
CA LYS A 318 -1.16 18.47 -10.30
C LYS A 318 -1.83 17.39 -9.45
N VAL A 319 -1.30 16.18 -9.48
CA VAL A 319 -1.63 15.17 -8.46
C VAL A 319 -0.82 15.46 -7.21
N VAL A 320 -1.47 15.47 -6.05
CA VAL A 320 -0.85 15.73 -4.74
C VAL A 320 -1.02 14.51 -3.85
N VAL A 321 0.09 13.99 -3.35
CA VAL A 321 0.16 12.96 -2.31
C VAL A 321 0.62 13.61 -1.01
N LEU A 322 -0.33 13.99 -0.16
CA LEU A 322 -0.07 14.59 1.15
C LEU A 322 0.23 13.49 2.19
N LYS A 323 1.52 13.19 2.36
CA LYS A 323 2.05 12.11 3.21
C LYS A 323 1.69 12.30 4.70
N GLY A 324 1.70 11.19 5.44
CA GLY A 324 1.39 11.11 6.88
C GLY A 324 0.26 10.10 7.15
N ALA A 325 -0.02 9.79 8.42
CA ALA A 325 -1.12 8.89 8.79
C ALA A 325 -2.43 9.32 8.13
N GLY A 326 -3.14 8.42 7.44
CA GLY A 326 -4.26 8.81 6.59
C GLY A 326 -3.81 9.63 5.38
N THR A 327 -2.92 9.06 4.55
CA THR A 327 -2.36 9.78 3.39
C THR A 327 -3.49 10.17 2.40
N VAL A 328 -3.47 11.42 1.95
CA VAL A 328 -4.46 11.97 1.01
C VAL A 328 -3.85 12.05 -0.38
N ILE A 329 -4.51 11.45 -1.38
CA ILE A 329 -4.16 11.55 -2.79
C ILE A 329 -5.25 12.36 -3.48
N ALA A 330 -4.91 13.52 -4.05
CA ALA A 330 -5.87 14.40 -4.72
C ALA A 330 -5.43 14.69 -6.15
N ALA A 331 -6.35 14.56 -7.11
CA ALA A 331 -6.16 14.90 -8.51
C ALA A 331 -6.74 16.28 -8.84
N PRO A 332 -6.25 16.94 -9.92
CA PRO A 332 -6.75 18.26 -10.32
C PRO A 332 -8.19 18.23 -10.85
N ASP A 333 -8.65 17.06 -11.32
CA ASP A 333 -10.02 16.82 -11.81
C ASP A 333 -11.06 16.61 -10.70
N GLY A 334 -10.64 16.67 -9.43
CA GLY A 334 -11.51 16.53 -8.26
C GLY A 334 -11.57 15.12 -7.68
N ARG A 335 -10.93 14.11 -8.30
CA ARG A 335 -10.79 12.80 -7.66
C ARG A 335 -9.94 12.91 -6.40
N ILE A 336 -10.35 12.18 -5.37
CA ILE A 336 -9.66 12.14 -4.08
C ILE A 336 -9.76 10.74 -3.50
N THR A 337 -8.62 10.21 -3.05
CA THR A 337 -8.52 8.91 -2.40
C THR A 337 -7.79 9.07 -1.08
N LEU A 338 -8.29 8.39 -0.05
CA LEU A 338 -7.69 8.33 1.26
C LEU A 338 -7.12 6.93 1.47
N ASN A 339 -5.85 6.85 1.83
CA ASN A 339 -5.27 5.61 2.32
C ASN A 339 -5.34 5.62 3.85
N PRO A 340 -6.25 4.84 4.46
CA PRO A 340 -6.48 4.88 5.91
C PRO A 340 -5.35 4.21 6.71
N ILE A 341 -4.50 3.44 6.05
CA ILE A 341 -3.42 2.69 6.68
C ILE A 341 -2.42 3.65 7.32
N ALA A 342 -2.22 3.48 8.63
CA ALA A 342 -1.23 4.18 9.42
C ALA A 342 -0.45 3.16 10.24
N THR A 343 0.86 3.09 10.01
CA THR A 343 1.78 2.20 10.71
C THR A 343 3.00 3.00 11.19
N PRO A 344 3.37 2.91 12.47
CA PRO A 344 4.59 3.52 12.98
C PRO A 344 5.86 3.01 12.29
N ALA A 345 5.85 1.80 11.73
CA ALA A 345 7.00 1.23 11.03
C ALA A 345 7.44 2.04 9.80
N LEU A 346 6.54 2.86 9.24
CA LEU A 346 6.87 3.77 8.13
C LEU A 346 7.37 5.14 8.59
N ALA A 347 7.37 5.42 9.89
CA ALA A 347 7.81 6.70 10.46
C ALA A 347 9.34 6.76 10.64
N SER A 348 10.10 6.21 9.69
CA SER A 348 11.57 6.25 9.66
C SER A 348 12.07 7.01 8.42
N GLY A 349 13.30 7.53 8.50
CA GLY A 349 13.92 8.26 7.40
C GLY A 349 14.08 7.37 6.16
N GLY A 350 13.77 7.91 4.98
CA GLY A 350 13.95 7.24 3.69
C GLY A 350 12.75 6.46 3.17
N THR A 351 11.70 6.24 3.97
CA THR A 351 10.47 5.56 3.48
C THR A 351 9.77 6.39 2.39
N GLY A 352 9.82 7.72 2.51
CA GLY A 352 9.36 8.65 1.47
C GLY A 352 10.11 8.50 0.14
N ASP A 353 11.41 8.23 0.16
CA ASP A 353 12.23 8.01 -1.03
C ASP A 353 11.79 6.74 -1.76
N VAL A 354 11.51 5.67 -1.01
CA VAL A 354 10.95 4.42 -1.56
C VAL A 354 9.59 4.67 -2.21
N LEU A 355 8.72 5.45 -1.56
CA LEU A 355 7.42 5.82 -2.11
C LEU A 355 7.54 6.64 -3.41
N ALA A 356 8.45 7.61 -3.48
CA ALA A 356 8.70 8.36 -4.71
C ALA A 356 9.18 7.44 -5.84
N GLY A 357 10.08 6.51 -5.52
CA GLY A 357 10.52 5.42 -6.38
C GLY A 357 9.36 4.59 -6.95
N LEU A 358 8.51 4.08 -6.05
CA LEU A 358 7.33 3.29 -6.38
C LEU A 358 6.41 4.01 -7.37
N ILE A 359 6.05 5.26 -7.07
CA ILE A 359 5.13 6.04 -7.91
C ILE A 359 5.76 6.29 -9.29
N GLY A 360 7.03 6.69 -9.35
CA GLY A 360 7.71 6.96 -10.63
C GLY A 360 7.87 5.71 -11.50
N GLY A 361 8.14 4.55 -10.89
CA GLY A 361 8.22 3.29 -11.62
C GLY A 361 6.87 2.74 -12.09
N LEU A 362 5.79 3.00 -11.36
CA LEU A 362 4.43 2.73 -11.84
C LEU A 362 4.04 3.67 -13.00
N MET A 363 4.41 4.96 -12.93
CA MET A 363 4.20 5.91 -14.03
C MET A 363 4.96 5.49 -15.30
N ALA A 364 6.21 5.02 -15.18
CA ALA A 364 6.97 4.50 -16.33
C ALA A 364 6.32 3.26 -16.98
N GLN A 365 5.55 2.50 -16.21
CA GLN A 365 4.71 1.40 -16.71
C GLN A 365 3.37 1.86 -17.30
N LYS A 366 3.26 3.16 -17.62
CA LYS A 366 2.12 3.81 -18.29
C LYS A 366 0.85 3.93 -17.43
N LEU A 367 0.97 3.84 -16.10
CA LEU A 367 -0.14 4.24 -15.24
C LEU A 367 -0.28 5.76 -15.27
N PRO A 368 -1.51 6.30 -15.36
CA PRO A 368 -1.71 7.73 -15.18
C PRO A 368 -1.34 8.16 -13.75
N ALA A 369 -1.01 9.44 -13.59
CA ALA A 369 -0.39 9.97 -12.38
C ALA A 369 -1.19 9.71 -11.10
N PHE A 370 -2.53 9.81 -11.16
CA PHE A 370 -3.39 9.58 -10.00
C PHE A 370 -3.40 8.11 -9.58
N GLU A 371 -3.58 7.20 -10.53
CA GLU A 371 -3.60 5.76 -10.30
C GLU A 371 -2.25 5.24 -9.83
N ALA A 372 -1.16 5.76 -10.39
CA ALA A 372 0.20 5.45 -9.93
C ALA A 372 0.42 5.93 -8.48
N ALA A 373 -0.07 7.11 -8.12
CA ALA A 373 0.02 7.64 -6.77
C ALA A 373 -0.81 6.81 -5.76
N VAL A 374 -2.06 6.50 -6.08
CA VAL A 374 -2.93 5.66 -5.24
C VAL A 374 -2.31 4.28 -5.04
N THR A 375 -1.89 3.64 -6.13
CA THR A 375 -1.29 2.31 -6.10
C THR A 375 0.03 2.30 -5.33
N GLY A 376 0.91 3.27 -5.58
CA GLY A 376 2.20 3.40 -4.89
C GLY A 376 2.04 3.57 -3.38
N VAL A 377 1.13 4.46 -2.95
CA VAL A 377 0.82 4.66 -1.52
C VAL A 377 0.26 3.40 -0.89
N HIS A 378 -0.69 2.74 -1.55
CA HIS A 378 -1.32 1.54 -1.01
C HIS A 378 -0.33 0.38 -0.85
N LEU A 379 0.48 0.10 -1.88
CA LEU A 379 1.53 -0.91 -1.84
C LEU A 379 2.57 -0.61 -0.75
N HIS A 380 3.03 0.64 -0.66
CA HIS A 380 3.97 1.08 0.36
C HIS A 380 3.41 0.89 1.78
N SER A 381 2.15 1.24 1.99
CA SER A 381 1.47 1.07 3.28
C SER A 381 1.27 -0.40 3.67
N LEU A 382 0.86 -1.25 2.73
CA LEU A 382 0.74 -2.69 2.99
C LEU A 382 2.10 -3.34 3.27
N ALA A 383 3.16 -2.93 2.56
CA ALA A 383 4.51 -3.39 2.85
C ALA A 383 4.96 -2.98 4.27
N GLY A 384 4.65 -1.75 4.68
CA GLY A 384 4.92 -1.28 6.04
C GLY A 384 4.18 -2.08 7.11
N ILE A 385 2.91 -2.42 6.87
CA ILE A 385 2.11 -3.24 7.77
C ILE A 385 2.68 -4.67 7.89
N ASP A 386 3.04 -5.31 6.77
CA ASP A 386 3.63 -6.65 6.78
C ASP A 386 4.98 -6.65 7.55
N LEU A 387 5.79 -5.60 7.38
CA LEU A 387 7.05 -5.44 8.10
C LEU A 387 6.83 -5.17 9.59
N GLU A 388 5.85 -4.34 9.96
CA GLU A 388 5.50 -4.11 11.37
C GLU A 388 5.15 -5.42 12.06
N ALA A 389 4.36 -6.28 11.41
CA ALA A 389 3.96 -7.57 11.97
C ALA A 389 5.14 -8.52 12.22
N SER A 390 6.24 -8.38 11.45
CA SER A 390 7.40 -9.27 11.53
C SER A 390 8.59 -8.71 12.32
N MET A 391 8.78 -7.40 12.32
CA MET A 391 9.94 -6.70 12.90
C MET A 391 9.57 -5.72 14.02
N GLY A 392 8.27 -5.53 14.26
CA GLY A 392 7.75 -4.54 15.21
C GLY A 392 7.72 -3.12 14.67
N GLN A 393 7.38 -2.18 15.54
CA GLN A 393 7.03 -0.80 15.17
C GLN A 393 8.21 0.16 14.97
N ALA A 394 9.38 -0.14 15.55
CA ALA A 394 10.48 0.83 15.65
C ALA A 394 11.73 0.44 14.84
N GLY A 395 11.91 -0.83 14.51
CA GLY A 395 13.13 -1.36 13.89
C GLY A 395 13.12 -1.40 12.37
N VAL A 396 12.00 -1.05 11.72
CA VAL A 396 11.85 -1.14 10.26
C VAL A 396 12.61 -0.01 9.57
N LEU A 397 13.57 -0.40 8.73
CA LEU A 397 14.33 0.51 7.88
C LEU A 397 13.67 0.65 6.52
N ALA A 398 13.90 1.78 5.85
CA ALA A 398 13.40 2.00 4.50
C ALA A 398 13.89 0.94 3.49
N SER A 399 15.09 0.37 3.71
CA SER A 399 15.60 -0.73 2.88
C SER A 399 14.80 -2.01 2.99
N ASP A 400 14.10 -2.25 4.10
CA ASP A 400 13.30 -3.46 4.34
C ASP A 400 12.01 -3.45 3.51
N LEU A 401 11.53 -2.25 3.12
CA LEU A 401 10.41 -2.09 2.21
C LEU A 401 10.72 -2.63 0.81
N LEU A 402 11.97 -2.48 0.35
CA LEU A 402 12.39 -2.84 -1.01
C LEU A 402 12.07 -4.31 -1.37
N PRO A 403 12.47 -5.32 -0.57
CA PRO A 403 12.10 -6.71 -0.84
C PRO A 403 10.63 -7.03 -0.56
N GLN A 404 9.95 -6.25 0.28
CA GLN A 404 8.54 -6.51 0.63
C GLN A 404 7.57 -6.04 -0.45
N ILE A 405 7.86 -4.93 -1.14
CA ILE A 405 7.07 -4.39 -2.26
C ILE A 405 6.65 -5.47 -3.28
N PRO A 406 7.57 -6.24 -3.90
CA PRO A 406 7.17 -7.22 -4.91
C PRO A 406 6.29 -8.35 -4.35
N ARG A 407 6.43 -8.68 -3.06
CA ARG A 407 5.57 -9.69 -2.40
C ARG A 407 4.15 -9.18 -2.25
N VAL A 408 3.99 -7.93 -1.82
CA VAL A 408 2.68 -7.27 -1.74
C VAL A 408 2.05 -7.17 -3.12
N MET A 409 2.82 -6.76 -4.13
CA MET A 409 2.31 -6.67 -5.50
C MET A 409 1.81 -8.01 -6.01
N GLU A 410 2.52 -9.11 -5.74
CA GLU A 410 2.11 -10.44 -6.18
C GLU A 410 0.88 -10.94 -5.43
N ARG A 411 0.77 -10.67 -4.12
CA ARG A 411 -0.44 -11.00 -3.33
C ARG A 411 -1.70 -10.32 -3.86
N LEU A 412 -1.57 -9.17 -4.52
CA LEU A 412 -2.68 -8.35 -5.04
C LEU A 412 -2.96 -8.55 -6.54
N ARG A 413 -2.23 -9.45 -7.20
CA ARG A 413 -2.53 -9.89 -8.57
C ARG A 413 -3.47 -11.08 -8.55
#